data_AF-A0A6C0DTD5-F1
#
_entry.id   AF-A0A6C0DTD5-F1
#
_cell.length_a   1.000
_cell.length_b   1.000
_cell.length_c   1.000
_cell.angle_alpha   90.00
_cell.angle_beta   90.00
_cell.angle_gamma   90.00
#
_symmetry.space_group_name_H-M   'P 1'
#
loop_
_entity.id
_entity.type
_entity.pdbx_description
1 polymer ?
#
loop_
_entity_poly.entity_id
_entity_poly.type
_entity_poly.pdbx_seq_one_letter_code
_entity_poly.pdbx_strand_id
1 'polypeptide(L)'
;MDPTNNSWNEDTDSEYDDEYTENEIPPPAINQEFIDNILEVKHKLYETTVLAPKLETPEAQSNEVLQKYMNNLNSVYVMAINAQSGNILGNEQRINNLPPETREIITRMLNWIVDYFSKNNVPDTIPYSDFIRNSLHVYPFVQDNSFE
;
A
#
# COMPACT_ATOMS: atom_id res chain seq x y z
N MET A 1 -63.14 -8.22 -13.06
CA MET A 1 -62.88 -9.58 -13.55
C MET A 1 -61.66 -9.48 -14.45
N ASP A 2 -60.53 -10.04 -13.98
CA ASP A 2 -59.25 -10.26 -14.68
C ASP A 2 -59.43 -11.12 -15.96
N PRO A 3 -58.47 -11.30 -16.91
CA PRO A 3 -57.01 -11.20 -16.73
C PRO A 3 -56.15 -10.61 -17.90
N THR A 4 -54.91 -10.23 -17.54
CA THR A 4 -53.63 -10.39 -18.29
C THR A 4 -53.46 -9.80 -19.70
N ASN A 5 -52.52 -8.85 -19.85
CA ASN A 5 -51.39 -9.03 -20.77
C ASN A 5 -50.19 -8.17 -20.35
N ASN A 6 -49.47 -8.63 -19.33
CA ASN A 6 -48.12 -8.15 -19.03
C ASN A 6 -47.19 -8.80 -20.06
N SER A 7 -46.94 -8.11 -21.18
CA SER A 7 -45.92 -8.51 -22.15
C SER A 7 -44.57 -8.16 -21.55
N TRP A 8 -44.04 -9.08 -20.76
CA TRP A 8 -42.61 -9.15 -20.47
C TRP A 8 -41.91 -9.40 -21.80
N ASN A 9 -41.23 -8.37 -22.33
CA ASN A 9 -40.25 -8.60 -23.38
C ASN A 9 -39.06 -9.31 -22.72
N GLU A 10 -39.01 -10.62 -22.97
CA GLU A 10 -37.81 -11.43 -22.95
C GLU A 10 -36.79 -10.91 -23.99
N ASP A 11 -35.55 -11.30 -23.77
CA ASP A 11 -34.37 -11.17 -24.63
C ASP A 11 -33.66 -9.81 -24.58
N THR A 12 -32.47 -9.68 -23.99
CA THR A 12 -31.32 -10.60 -24.09
C THR A 12 -30.51 -10.62 -22.80
N ASP A 13 -30.51 -11.76 -22.09
CA ASP A 13 -29.37 -12.17 -21.28
C ASP A 13 -28.19 -12.35 -22.25
N SER A 14 -27.37 -11.31 -22.40
CA SER A 14 -26.03 -11.52 -22.94
C SER A 14 -25.25 -12.23 -21.84
N GLU A 15 -25.17 -13.56 -21.97
CA GLU A 15 -24.09 -14.34 -21.39
C GLU A 15 -22.78 -13.65 -21.80
N TYR A 16 -22.26 -12.80 -20.91
CA TYR A 16 -20.85 -12.44 -20.94
C TYR A 16 -20.13 -13.73 -20.57
N ASP A 17 -19.78 -14.47 -21.61
CA ASP A 17 -18.72 -15.46 -21.55
C ASP A 17 -17.47 -14.68 -21.16
N ASP A 18 -17.25 -14.55 -19.85
CA ASP A 18 -16.00 -14.10 -19.25
C ASP A 18 -14.97 -15.18 -19.54
N GLU A 19 -14.59 -15.28 -20.81
CA GLU A 19 -13.46 -16.06 -21.28
C GLU A 19 -12.24 -15.43 -20.60
N TYR A 20 -11.83 -16.02 -19.47
CA TYR A 20 -10.63 -15.64 -18.74
C TYR A 20 -9.46 -15.71 -19.71
N THR A 21 -9.10 -14.57 -20.29
CA THR A 21 -7.89 -14.45 -21.09
C THR A 21 -6.73 -14.56 -20.13
N GLU A 22 -6.15 -15.76 -20.03
CA GLU A 22 -4.85 -15.95 -19.39
C GLU A 22 -3.86 -15.04 -20.11
N ASN A 23 -3.44 -13.97 -19.44
CA ASN A 23 -2.36 -13.13 -19.93
C ASN A 23 -1.09 -13.98 -19.98
N GLU A 24 -0.72 -14.47 -21.16
CA GLU A 24 0.48 -15.30 -21.38
C GLU A 24 1.79 -14.55 -21.07
N ILE A 25 1.74 -13.21 -20.99
CA ILE A 25 2.87 -12.36 -20.67
C ILE A 25 2.79 -12.01 -19.19
N PRO A 26 3.75 -12.47 -18.36
CA PRO A 26 3.79 -12.07 -16.96
C PRO A 26 3.93 -10.55 -16.86
N PRO A 27 3.25 -9.90 -15.90
CA PRO A 27 3.39 -8.46 -15.72
C PRO A 27 4.87 -8.10 -15.50
N PRO A 28 5.32 -6.94 -16.00
CA PRO A 28 6.69 -6.50 -15.81
C PRO A 28 7.04 -6.47 -14.32
N ALA A 29 8.26 -6.90 -14.00
CA ALA A 29 8.76 -6.87 -12.64
C ALA A 29 8.74 -5.42 -12.11
N ILE A 30 8.36 -5.27 -10.85
CA ILE A 30 8.37 -3.99 -10.15
C ILE A 30 9.82 -3.50 -10.05
N ASN A 31 10.01 -2.19 -10.20
CA ASN A 31 11.32 -1.55 -10.09
C ASN A 31 11.99 -1.85 -8.73
N GLN A 32 13.24 -2.31 -8.75
CA GLN A 32 13.97 -2.71 -7.55
C GLN A 32 14.26 -1.54 -6.60
N GLU A 33 14.58 -0.35 -7.13
CA GLU A 33 14.82 0.85 -6.30
C GLU A 33 13.56 1.23 -5.52
N PHE A 34 12.38 1.06 -6.10
CA PHE A 34 11.12 1.26 -5.39
C PHE A 34 10.91 0.25 -4.26
N ILE A 35 11.16 -1.04 -4.53
CA ILE A 35 11.09 -2.11 -3.51
C ILE A 35 12.03 -1.78 -2.34
N ASP A 36 13.27 -1.42 -2.65
CA ASP A 36 14.29 -1.10 -1.66
C ASP A 36 13.87 0.11 -0.81
N ASN A 37 13.32 1.16 -1.42
CA ASN A 37 12.80 2.33 -0.69
C ASN A 37 11.69 1.95 0.30
N ILE A 38 10.74 1.09 -0.09
CA ILE A 38 9.65 0.65 0.80
C ILE A 38 10.20 -0.18 1.96
N LEU A 39 11.11 -1.12 1.68
CA LEU A 39 11.70 -1.99 2.71
C LEU A 39 12.54 -1.18 3.70
N GLU A 40 13.34 -0.24 3.21
CA GLU A 40 14.17 0.62 4.05
C GLU A 40 13.30 1.48 4.98
N VAL A 41 12.13 1.97 4.53
CA VAL A 41 11.14 2.62 5.40
C VAL A 41 10.62 1.67 6.48
N LYS A 42 10.24 0.44 6.12
CA LYS A 42 9.74 -0.56 7.08
C LYS A 42 10.78 -0.89 8.13
N HIS A 43 12.02 -1.15 7.71
CA HIS A 43 13.14 -1.45 8.59
C HIS A 43 13.41 -0.29 9.54
N LYS A 44 13.46 0.94 9.02
CA LYS A 44 13.74 2.12 9.83
C LYS A 44 12.64 2.36 10.86
N LEU A 45 11.38 2.22 10.49
CA LEU A 45 10.27 2.32 11.43
C LEU A 45 10.31 1.22 12.50
N TYR A 46 10.68 0.00 12.11
CA TYR A 46 10.79 -1.12 13.05
C TYR A 46 11.94 -0.89 14.04
N GLU A 47 13.12 -0.50 13.53
CA GLU A 47 14.30 -0.17 14.34
C GLU A 47 13.99 0.94 15.36
N THR A 48 13.41 2.03 14.90
CA THR A 48 13.14 3.23 15.73
C THR A 48 11.96 3.08 16.68
N THR A 49 11.12 2.06 16.50
CA THR A 49 9.91 1.86 17.31
C THR A 49 9.98 0.59 18.16
N VAL A 50 10.26 -0.55 17.54
CA VAL A 50 10.24 -1.87 18.18
C VAL A 50 11.57 -2.20 18.84
N LEU A 51 12.70 -1.86 18.20
CA LEU A 51 14.03 -2.15 18.72
C LEU A 51 14.64 -1.01 19.56
N ALA A 52 14.02 0.17 19.57
CA ALA A 52 14.51 1.32 20.32
C ALA A 52 14.50 1.15 21.86
N PRO A 53 13.49 0.50 22.48
CA PRO A 53 13.53 0.22 23.92
C PRO A 53 14.66 -0.74 24.28
N LYS A 54 15.25 -0.56 25.47
CA LYS A 54 16.27 -1.48 25.96
C LYS A 54 15.62 -2.83 26.32
N LEU A 55 16.20 -3.93 25.87
CA LEU A 55 15.64 -5.29 26.01
C LEU A 55 15.22 -5.68 27.44
N GLU A 56 15.88 -5.11 28.46
CA GLU A 56 15.63 -5.39 29.87
C GLU A 56 14.54 -4.50 30.50
N THR A 57 13.88 -3.63 29.73
CA THR A 57 12.81 -2.76 30.24
C THR A 57 11.42 -3.37 30.00
N PRO A 58 10.44 -3.05 30.86
CA PRO A 58 9.04 -3.44 30.63
C PRO A 58 8.48 -2.97 29.28
N GLU A 59 8.97 -1.84 28.75
CA GLU A 59 8.52 -1.33 27.46
C GLU A 59 8.92 -2.24 26.29
N ALA A 60 10.10 -2.87 26.34
CA ALA A 60 10.55 -3.81 25.31
C ALA A 60 9.68 -5.08 25.25
N GLN A 61 8.99 -5.42 26.34
CA GLN A 61 8.09 -6.56 26.45
C GLN A 61 6.61 -6.16 26.26
N SER A 62 6.34 -4.88 25.97
CA SER A 62 4.98 -4.35 25.85
C SER A 62 4.44 -4.49 24.43
N ASN A 63 3.19 -4.93 24.28
CA ASN A 63 2.51 -4.92 22.99
C ASN A 63 2.30 -3.51 22.43
N GLU A 64 2.46 -2.47 23.25
CA GLU A 64 2.33 -1.07 22.83
C GLU A 64 3.37 -0.68 21.78
N VAL A 65 4.58 -1.26 21.79
CA VAL A 65 5.60 -0.95 20.78
C VAL A 65 5.21 -1.47 19.40
N LEU A 66 4.58 -2.65 19.35
CA LEU A 66 4.05 -3.22 18.11
C LEU A 66 2.86 -2.41 17.62
N GLN A 67 1.95 -2.02 18.50
CA GLN A 67 0.81 -1.17 18.13
C GLN A 67 1.27 0.19 17.59
N LYS A 68 2.28 0.80 18.21
CA LYS A 68 2.88 2.05 17.74
C LYS A 68 3.50 1.88 16.36
N TYR A 69 4.22 0.78 16.12
CA TYR A 69 4.78 0.46 14.82
C TYR A 69 3.70 0.33 13.75
N MET A 70 2.63 -0.43 14.00
CA MET A 70 1.51 -0.57 13.06
C MET A 70 0.82 0.77 12.77
N ASN A 71 0.64 1.62 13.78
CA ASN A 71 0.04 2.95 13.60
C ASN A 71 0.93 3.84 12.71
N ASN A 72 2.25 3.78 12.89
CA ASN A 72 3.20 4.49 12.05
C ASN A 72 3.17 3.96 10.61
N LEU A 73 3.21 2.63 10.41
CA LEU A 73 3.09 2.01 9.09
C LEU A 73 1.80 2.40 8.38
N ASN A 74 0.66 2.34 9.07
CA ASN A 74 -0.61 2.73 8.49
C ASN A 74 -0.64 4.22 8.13
N SER A 75 0.00 5.08 8.93
CA SER A 75 0.15 6.49 8.58
C SER A 75 0.94 6.67 7.29
N VAL A 76 2.05 5.93 7.12
CA VAL A 76 2.83 5.92 5.88
C VAL A 76 2.02 5.37 4.71
N TYR A 77 1.28 4.29 4.91
CA TYR A 77 0.40 3.71 3.88
C TYR A 77 -0.60 4.75 3.36
N VAL A 78 -1.32 5.45 4.24
CA VAL A 78 -2.27 6.49 3.78
C VAL A 78 -1.55 7.64 3.07
N MET A 79 -0.35 8.03 3.51
CA MET A 79 0.44 9.04 2.81
C MET A 79 0.87 8.55 1.41
N ALA A 80 1.22 7.27 1.27
CA ALA A 80 1.55 6.65 -0.01
C ALA A 80 0.34 6.63 -0.95
N ILE A 81 -0.85 6.27 -0.47
CA ILE A 81 -2.10 6.36 -1.27
C ILE A 81 -2.38 7.80 -1.72
N ASN A 82 -2.20 8.79 -0.84
CA ASN A 82 -2.34 10.20 -1.24
C ASN A 82 -1.29 10.60 -2.30
N ALA A 83 -0.06 10.13 -2.16
CA ALA A 83 1.03 10.38 -3.10
C ALA A 83 0.74 9.80 -4.49
N GLN A 84 0.09 8.64 -4.59
CA GLN A 84 -0.36 8.06 -5.88
C GLN A 84 -1.31 9.00 -6.64
N SER A 85 -2.10 9.81 -5.92
CA SER A 85 -3.00 10.82 -6.50
C SER A 85 -2.35 12.19 -6.76
N GLY A 86 -1.05 12.33 -6.51
CA GLY A 86 -0.30 13.60 -6.62
C GLY A 86 -0.51 14.57 -5.45
N ASN A 87 -1.21 14.17 -4.39
CA ASN A 87 -1.47 15.03 -3.23
C ASN A 87 -0.37 14.91 -2.16
N ILE A 88 0.67 15.73 -2.28
CA ILE A 88 1.77 15.81 -1.29
C ILE A 88 1.41 16.72 -0.10
N LEU A 89 0.58 17.76 -0.32
CA LEU A 89 0.24 18.75 0.71
C LEU A 89 -0.48 18.13 1.91
N GLY A 90 -1.25 17.05 1.71
CA GLY A 90 -1.87 16.29 2.79
C GLY A 90 -0.88 15.54 3.71
N ASN A 91 0.38 15.43 3.32
CA ASN A 91 1.38 14.60 4.00
C ASN A 91 2.31 15.40 4.93
N GLU A 92 2.49 16.71 4.73
CA GLU A 92 3.45 17.54 5.49
C GLU A 92 3.16 17.62 6.99
N GLN A 93 1.89 17.66 7.40
CA GLN A 93 1.55 17.63 8.82
C GLN A 93 1.66 16.22 9.41
N ARG A 94 1.38 15.19 8.60
CA ARG A 94 1.36 13.80 9.03
C ARG A 94 2.76 13.24 9.21
N ILE A 95 3.71 13.66 8.38
CA ILE A 95 5.12 13.26 8.49
C ILE A 95 5.76 13.78 9.78
N ASN A 96 5.30 14.91 10.31
CA ASN A 96 5.76 15.45 11.59
C ASN A 96 5.32 14.62 12.80
N ASN A 97 4.31 13.76 12.65
CA ASN A 97 3.88 12.82 13.70
C ASN A 97 4.72 11.53 13.72
N LEU A 98 5.56 11.31 12.70
CA LEU A 98 6.45 10.16 12.62
C LEU A 98 7.79 10.40 13.33
N PRO A 99 8.51 9.32 13.72
CA PRO A 99 9.87 9.43 14.28
C PRO A 99 10.78 10.28 13.39
N PRO A 100 11.48 11.29 13.93
CA PRO A 100 12.33 12.20 13.16
C PRO A 100 13.32 11.48 12.23
N GLU A 101 13.91 10.38 12.69
CA GLU A 101 14.91 9.57 12.00
C GLU A 101 14.36 8.86 10.74
N THR A 102 13.03 8.81 10.59
CA THR A 102 12.34 8.16 9.47
C THR A 102 11.81 9.15 8.44
N ARG A 103 11.78 10.45 8.75
CA ARG A 103 11.07 11.44 7.93
C ARG A 103 11.70 11.63 6.56
N GLU A 104 13.03 11.69 6.49
CA GLU A 104 13.75 11.90 5.23
C GLU A 104 13.49 10.76 4.24
N ILE A 105 13.68 9.52 4.70
CA ILE A 105 13.48 8.33 3.88
C ILE A 105 12.02 8.17 3.43
N ILE A 106 11.06 8.45 4.30
CA ILE A 106 9.63 8.43 3.95
C ILE A 106 9.34 9.52 2.92
N THR A 107 9.90 10.72 3.08
CA THR A 107 9.74 11.80 2.09
C THR A 107 10.30 11.39 0.73
N ARG A 108 11.49 10.77 0.69
CA ARG A 108 12.09 10.26 -0.55
C ARG A 108 11.19 9.25 -1.25
N MET A 109 10.66 8.28 -0.52
CA MET A 109 9.73 7.28 -1.04
C MET A 109 8.43 7.92 -1.57
N LEU A 110 7.84 8.86 -0.84
CA LEU A 110 6.61 9.56 -1.28
C LEU A 110 6.83 10.38 -2.55
N ASN A 111 7.98 11.05 -2.67
CA ASN A 111 8.36 11.79 -3.87
C ASN A 111 8.55 10.87 -5.08
N TRP A 112 9.16 9.70 -4.87
CA TRP A 112 9.28 8.68 -5.91
C TRP A 112 7.90 8.22 -6.40
N ILE A 113 6.97 7.95 -5.48
CA ILE A 113 5.60 7.54 -5.81
C ILE A 113 4.90 8.61 -6.64
N VAL A 114 4.98 9.88 -6.24
CA VAL A 114 4.36 10.98 -7.00
C VAL A 114 4.96 11.08 -8.40
N ASP A 115 6.29 11.06 -8.50
CA ASP A 115 7.00 11.19 -9.77
C ASP A 115 6.62 10.06 -10.73
N TYR A 116 6.64 8.80 -10.25
CA TYR A 116 6.28 7.64 -11.05
C TYR A 116 4.81 7.65 -11.47
N PHE A 117 3.88 7.86 -10.54
CA PHE A 117 2.44 7.83 -10.84
C PHE A 117 1.99 9.00 -11.71
N SER A 118 2.70 10.13 -11.68
CA SER A 118 2.40 11.28 -12.56
C SER A 118 2.81 11.06 -14.03
N LYS A 119 3.75 10.15 -14.29
CA LYS A 119 4.35 9.91 -15.61
C LYS A 119 3.85 8.64 -16.30
N ASN A 120 3.21 7.74 -15.56
CA ASN A 120 2.81 6.42 -16.05
C ASN A 120 1.29 6.25 -16.02
N ASN A 121 0.77 5.33 -16.83
CA ASN A 121 -0.67 5.08 -16.92
C ASN A 121 -1.17 4.14 -15.82
N VAL A 122 -2.48 4.08 -15.63
CA VAL A 122 -3.11 3.22 -14.61
C VAL A 122 -2.62 1.76 -14.68
N PRO A 123 -2.57 1.08 -15.83
CA PRO A 123 -2.10 -0.31 -15.89
C PRO A 123 -0.68 -0.51 -15.36
N ASP A 124 0.22 0.44 -15.62
CA ASP A 124 1.64 0.38 -15.22
C ASP A 124 1.86 0.63 -13.72
N THR A 125 0.83 1.18 -13.05
CA THR A 125 0.88 1.58 -11.64
C THR A 125 0.17 0.59 -10.71
N ILE A 126 -0.68 -0.29 -11.25
CA ILE A 126 -1.38 -1.34 -10.48
C ILE A 126 -0.40 -2.19 -9.66
N PRO A 127 0.69 -2.77 -10.24
CA PRO A 127 1.61 -3.59 -9.47
C PRO A 127 2.26 -2.85 -8.29
N TYR A 128 2.53 -1.55 -8.45
CA TYR A 128 3.13 -0.71 -7.41
C TYR A 128 2.13 -0.40 -6.29
N SER A 129 0.87 -0.17 -6.64
CA SER A 129 -0.22 0.02 -5.67
C SER A 129 -0.45 -1.23 -4.82
N ASP A 130 -0.46 -2.40 -5.45
CA ASP A 130 -0.60 -3.68 -4.75
C ASP A 130 0.59 -3.93 -3.84
N PHE A 131 1.80 -3.63 -4.31
CA PHE A 131 3.02 -3.75 -3.50
C PHE A 131 2.99 -2.85 -2.26
N ILE A 132 2.58 -1.58 -2.40
CA ILE A 132 2.41 -0.64 -1.29
C ILE A 132 1.44 -1.18 -0.26
N ARG A 133 0.29 -1.68 -0.72
CA ARG A 133 -0.75 -2.25 0.15
C ARG A 133 -0.24 -3.48 0.89
N ASN A 134 0.40 -4.41 0.18
CA ASN A 134 0.91 -5.65 0.79
C ASN A 134 2.02 -5.35 1.80
N SER A 135 2.95 -4.48 1.44
CA SER A 135 4.11 -4.14 2.25
C SER A 135 3.75 -3.35 3.51
N LEU A 136 2.92 -2.31 3.39
CA LEU A 136 2.71 -1.35 4.48
C LEU A 136 1.45 -1.63 5.30
N HIS A 137 0.53 -2.44 4.80
CA HIS A 137 -0.79 -2.63 5.43
C HIS A 137 -1.16 -4.10 5.65
N VAL A 138 -1.06 -4.98 4.64
CA VAL A 138 -1.50 -6.39 4.76
C VAL A 138 -0.49 -7.22 5.57
N TYR A 139 0.79 -7.08 5.26
CA TYR A 139 1.87 -7.85 5.88
C TYR A 139 2.87 -6.92 6.61
N PRO A 140 2.44 -6.23 7.68
CA PRO A 140 3.24 -5.19 8.33
C PRO A 140 4.54 -5.74 8.94
N PHE A 141 4.58 -7.02 9.34
CA PHE A 141 5.73 -7.62 10.01
C PHE A 141 6.69 -8.37 9.09
N VAL A 142 6.31 -8.65 7.83
CA VAL A 142 7.21 -9.25 6.83
C VAL A 142 8.29 -8.22 6.47
N GLN A 143 9.54 -8.46 6.86
CA GLN A 143 10.63 -7.50 6.64
C GLN A 143 11.43 -7.76 5.36
N ASP A 144 11.06 -8.77 4.57
CA ASP A 144 11.66 -9.06 3.28
C ASP A 144 10.63 -8.86 2.15
N ASN A 145 11.01 -9.23 0.93
CA ASN A 145 10.15 -9.18 -0.24
C ASN A 145 9.40 -10.50 -0.48
N SER A 146 9.19 -11.33 0.56
CA SER A 146 8.46 -12.60 0.44
C SER A 146 7.02 -12.41 0.92
N PHE A 147 6.10 -12.23 -0.02
CA PHE A 147 4.65 -12.20 0.25
C PHE A 147 4.00 -13.58 0.00
N GLU A 148 4.76 -14.65 0.21
CA GLU A 148 4.35 -16.04 -0.04
C GLU A 148 3.32 -16.56 0.98
#